data_AF-A0AAV0CI04-F1
#
_entry.id   AF-A0AAV0CI04-F1
#
_cell.length_a   1.000
_cell.length_b   1.000
_cell.length_c   1.000
_cell.angle_alpha   90.00
_cell.angle_beta   90.00
_cell.angle_gamma   90.00
#
_symmetry.space_group_name_H-M   'P 1'
#
loop_
_entity.id
_entity.type
_entity.pdbx_description
1 polymer ?
#
loop_
_entity_poly.entity_id
_entity_poly.type
_entity_poly.pdbx_seq_one_letter_code
_entity_poly.pdbx_strand_id
1 'polypeptide(L)'
;MNSFTGCCFRAKWIGSVPDSFVYRQIRVSGSGRVSRSVCRHSHDLSFRFRTHHSLSTFCPRLCTYAPYLPLTVSAKKRTTKSEPILKPSVSEEVFPSEEEDDLLIEEFEDDELLDEEDFLNNGNLEEEVELYAGDGSGGGGVSFAGTPWDKKALEIAEEVALSFDGELGIYAFKTLKNANIQVRVERFTNKSGSPSMMDIEDFSLAYRERLDEAESLGSVPNNLSLEVSSPGVERVVRIPEDLDRFKDRPMHVKYTIGEGVEHGPPAVHDGVFRLMSFDVEKNVCTWGLADVKVNRGKAGKGRPLSKKQKEWCLDTPFASLLMVRLHSDI
;
A
#
# COMPACT_ATOMS: atom_id res chain seq x y z
N MET A 1 21.88 6.19 -6.57
CA MET A 1 21.17 4.98 -6.11
C MET A 1 20.67 5.30 -4.72
N ASN A 2 19.38 5.61 -4.57
CA ASN A 2 18.81 6.04 -3.29
C ASN A 2 17.68 5.08 -2.93
N SER A 3 18.02 4.04 -2.15
CA SER A 3 17.06 3.11 -1.59
C SER A 3 16.33 3.76 -0.41
N PHE A 4 15.13 4.28 -0.65
CA PHE A 4 14.22 4.63 0.43
C PHE A 4 13.69 3.35 1.07
N THR A 5 14.36 2.92 2.15
CA THR A 5 13.85 1.87 3.04
C THR A 5 12.56 2.36 3.70
N GLY A 6 11.45 1.68 3.45
CA GLY A 6 10.16 1.97 4.09
C GLY A 6 10.18 1.54 5.55
N CYS A 7 10.70 2.39 6.44
CA CYS A 7 10.62 2.17 7.87
C CYS A 7 9.19 2.39 8.36
N CYS A 8 8.48 1.29 8.65
CA CYS A 8 7.21 1.32 9.35
C CYS A 8 7.47 1.67 10.83
N PHE A 9 7.59 2.96 11.14
CA PHE A 9 7.67 3.44 12.50
C PHE A 9 6.33 3.22 13.23
N ARG A 10 6.40 2.56 14.39
CA ARG A 10 5.23 2.19 15.19
C ARG A 10 5.35 2.80 16.59
N ALA A 11 4.84 4.01 16.75
CA ALA A 11 4.77 4.66 18.06
C ALA A 11 3.66 4.02 18.90
N LYS A 12 4.02 3.30 19.96
CA LYS A 12 3.08 2.73 20.94
C LYS A 12 3.24 3.40 22.29
N TRP A 13 2.40 4.39 22.56
CA TRP A 13 2.36 5.04 23.87
C TRP A 13 1.55 4.19 24.86
N ILE A 14 2.15 3.91 26.02
CA ILE A 14 1.52 3.27 27.17
C ILE A 14 1.61 4.28 28.32
N GLY A 15 0.47 4.76 28.80
CA GLY A 15 0.42 5.76 29.86
C GLY A 15 0.98 5.20 31.17
N SER A 16 1.98 5.86 31.74
CA SER A 16 2.40 5.65 33.12
C SER A 16 1.71 6.67 34.02
N VAL A 17 0.99 6.18 35.02
CA VAL A 17 0.27 7.00 36.00
C VAL A 17 1.23 7.52 37.06
N PRO A 18 1.23 8.83 37.37
CA PRO A 18 1.73 9.34 38.64
C PRO A 18 0.55 9.67 39.59
N ASP A 19 0.52 9.02 40.75
CA ASP A 19 -0.36 9.41 41.85
C ASP A 19 -0.04 10.84 42.34
N SER A 20 -1.06 11.69 42.52
CA SER A 20 -1.32 12.39 43.79
C SER A 20 -2.47 13.41 43.72
N PHE A 21 -3.37 13.34 44.71
CA PHE A 21 -4.39 14.36 44.96
C PHE A 21 -3.78 15.63 45.58
N VAL A 22 -4.06 16.81 45.02
CA VAL A 22 -4.11 18.07 45.80
C VAL A 22 -5.32 18.91 45.39
N TYR A 23 -6.25 19.08 46.32
CA TYR A 23 -7.44 19.94 46.17
C TYR A 23 -7.05 21.43 46.25
N ARG A 24 -7.45 22.25 45.28
CA ARG A 24 -7.59 23.71 45.47
C ARG A 24 -8.83 24.27 44.77
N GLN A 25 -9.83 24.63 45.57
CA GLN A 25 -10.94 25.47 45.11
C GLN A 25 -10.47 26.92 44.96
N ILE A 26 -10.82 27.57 43.85
CA ILE A 26 -10.99 29.02 43.81
C ILE A 26 -12.30 29.33 43.08
N ARG A 27 -13.23 29.98 43.81
CA ARG A 27 -14.29 30.82 43.23
C ARG A 27 -14.04 32.25 43.69
N VAL A 28 -14.33 33.23 42.85
CA VAL A 28 -15.36 34.27 43.08
C VAL A 28 -15.43 35.21 41.86
N SER A 29 -16.60 35.82 41.67
CA SER A 29 -17.04 36.65 40.54
C SER A 29 -16.38 38.05 40.47
N GLY A 30 -16.52 38.73 39.31
CA GLY A 30 -16.16 40.16 39.18
C GLY A 30 -16.46 40.81 37.83
N SER A 31 -17.71 41.21 37.62
CA SER A 31 -18.26 41.97 36.47
C SER A 31 -17.37 43.07 35.82
N GLY A 32 -17.41 43.19 34.48
CA GLY A 32 -16.93 44.35 33.70
C GLY A 32 -17.82 44.60 32.46
N ARG A 33 -17.95 45.85 31.99
CA ARG A 33 -18.93 46.25 30.95
C ARG A 33 -18.32 46.60 29.58
N VAL A 34 -18.99 46.12 28.53
CA VAL A 34 -19.35 46.81 27.28
C VAL A 34 -18.37 47.85 26.69
N SER A 35 -17.96 47.63 25.45
CA SER A 35 -17.83 48.70 24.46
C SER A 35 -18.32 48.22 23.10
N ARG A 36 -19.14 49.03 22.42
CA ARG A 36 -19.60 48.80 21.04
C ARG A 36 -18.70 49.57 20.09
N SER A 37 -18.18 48.92 19.06
CA SER A 37 -17.74 49.59 17.83
C SER A 37 -18.59 49.08 16.67
N VAL A 38 -19.12 50.00 15.85
CA VAL A 38 -19.94 49.68 14.68
C VAL A 38 -19.21 50.16 13.44
N CYS A 39 -18.73 49.23 12.63
CA CYS A 39 -18.32 49.49 11.25
C CYS A 39 -19.04 48.51 10.33
N ARG A 40 -20.07 48.99 9.63
CA ARG A 40 -20.60 48.30 8.44
C ARG A 40 -19.57 48.45 7.32
N HIS A 41 -19.32 47.39 6.57
CA HIS A 41 -19.13 47.44 5.12
C HIS A 41 -19.53 46.08 4.55
N SER A 42 -20.50 46.09 3.64
CA SER A 42 -20.86 44.95 2.79
C SER A 42 -20.58 45.36 1.35
N HIS A 43 -20.04 44.47 0.52
CA HIS A 43 -20.72 43.96 -0.69
C HIS A 43 -19.77 43.10 -1.56
N ASP A 44 -20.36 42.05 -2.12
CA ASP A 44 -20.03 41.34 -3.36
C ASP A 44 -18.57 41.23 -3.83
N LEU A 45 -17.96 40.05 -3.56
CA LEU A 45 -16.93 39.50 -4.43
C LEU A 45 -17.58 38.55 -5.46
N SER A 46 -17.81 39.09 -6.66
CA SER A 46 -18.39 38.32 -7.78
C SER A 46 -17.49 37.17 -8.23
N PHE A 47 -18.02 35.95 -8.30
CA PHE A 47 -17.36 34.84 -8.99
C PHE A 47 -17.07 35.22 -10.46
N ARG A 48 -15.81 35.13 -10.88
CA ARG A 48 -15.41 35.20 -12.29
C ARG A 48 -14.78 33.88 -12.74
N PHE A 49 -15.61 33.01 -13.30
CA PHE A 49 -15.13 31.89 -14.10
C PHE A 49 -14.26 32.42 -15.26
N ARG A 50 -13.01 31.95 -15.38
CA ARG A 50 -12.19 32.13 -16.57
C ARG A 50 -12.30 30.87 -17.45
N THR A 51 -13.23 30.87 -18.39
CA THR A 51 -13.25 29.91 -19.48
C THR A 51 -12.13 30.25 -20.48
N HIS A 52 -11.04 29.47 -20.47
CA HIS A 52 -9.98 29.59 -21.47
C HIS A 52 -10.36 28.83 -22.75
N HIS A 53 -11.07 29.49 -23.66
CA HIS A 53 -11.28 29.00 -25.02
C HIS A 53 -9.97 29.09 -25.82
N SER A 54 -9.29 27.96 -26.04
CA SER A 54 -8.17 27.86 -26.99
C SER A 54 -8.64 27.16 -28.27
N LEU A 55 -9.03 27.95 -29.27
CA LEU A 55 -9.27 27.45 -30.63
C LEU A 55 -7.95 26.97 -31.25
N SER A 56 -7.87 25.69 -31.62
CA SER A 56 -6.80 25.16 -32.47
C SER A 56 -7.40 24.76 -33.81
N THR A 57 -6.91 25.38 -34.89
CA THR A 57 -7.50 25.24 -36.23
C THR A 57 -6.91 24.04 -36.97
N PHE A 58 -7.77 23.34 -37.70
CA PHE A 58 -7.50 22.32 -38.72
C PHE A 58 -6.07 22.24 -39.28
N CYS A 59 -5.52 21.02 -39.34
CA CYS A 59 -4.82 20.58 -40.54
C CYS A 59 -4.84 19.03 -40.69
N PRO A 60 -5.80 18.45 -41.44
CA PRO A 60 -5.84 17.02 -41.67
C PRO A 60 -4.80 16.61 -42.72
N ARG A 61 -3.95 15.62 -42.42
CA ARG A 61 -3.16 14.92 -43.43
C ARG A 61 -3.68 13.50 -43.62
N LEU A 62 -4.31 13.32 -44.78
CA LEU A 62 -4.59 12.01 -45.36
C LEU A 62 -3.30 11.19 -45.43
N CYS A 63 -3.36 9.92 -45.02
CA CYS A 63 -2.40 8.91 -45.42
C CYS A 63 -3.17 7.64 -45.79
N THR A 64 -2.90 7.10 -46.97
CA THR A 64 -3.84 6.23 -47.69
C THR A 64 -3.61 4.73 -47.44
N TYR A 65 -4.71 3.99 -47.51
CA TYR A 65 -4.77 2.53 -47.57
C TYR A 65 -3.87 1.96 -48.69
N ALA A 66 -3.04 0.96 -48.37
CA ALA A 66 -2.43 0.02 -49.31
C ALA A 66 -2.05 -1.29 -48.57
N PRO A 67 -1.99 -2.47 -49.22
CA PRO A 67 -2.33 -3.72 -48.53
C PRO A 67 -1.18 -4.74 -48.37
N TYR A 68 -1.51 -5.84 -47.70
CA TYR A 68 -0.72 -7.06 -47.46
C TYR A 68 0.02 -7.62 -48.69
N LEU A 69 1.19 -8.21 -48.44
CA LEU A 69 1.64 -9.49 -49.01
C LEU A 69 2.65 -10.17 -48.05
N PRO A 70 2.66 -11.50 -47.89
CA PRO A 70 3.61 -12.21 -47.03
C PRO A 70 4.90 -12.59 -47.77
N LEU A 71 6.01 -12.73 -47.05
CA LEU A 71 7.24 -13.33 -47.58
C LEU A 71 7.61 -14.60 -46.81
N THR A 72 7.35 -15.76 -47.42
CA THR A 72 7.90 -17.04 -46.99
C THR A 72 9.29 -17.23 -47.60
N VAL A 73 10.28 -17.61 -46.79
CA VAL A 73 11.61 -17.99 -47.27
C VAL A 73 12.01 -19.31 -46.62
N SER A 74 12.37 -20.30 -47.44
CA SER A 74 12.83 -21.61 -46.99
C SER A 74 14.11 -22.02 -47.72
N ALA A 75 15.16 -22.35 -46.95
CA ALA A 75 16.40 -22.96 -47.41
C ALA A 75 16.99 -23.80 -46.25
N LYS A 76 16.89 -25.13 -46.29
CA LYS A 76 17.85 -26.05 -46.94
C LYS A 76 19.28 -26.02 -46.40
N LYS A 77 19.45 -26.67 -45.24
CA LYS A 77 20.49 -27.66 -44.92
C LYS A 77 21.69 -27.76 -45.89
N ARG A 78 22.90 -27.55 -45.36
CA ARG A 78 24.13 -28.27 -45.78
C ARG A 78 24.83 -28.85 -44.55
N THR A 79 25.50 -29.98 -44.74
CA THR A 79 26.16 -30.81 -43.71
C THR A 79 27.70 -30.74 -43.82
N THR A 80 28.40 -31.58 -43.04
CA THR A 80 29.87 -31.71 -42.85
C THR A 80 30.44 -30.83 -41.73
N LYS A 81 31.38 -31.30 -40.88
CA LYS A 81 32.07 -32.62 -40.81
C LYS A 81 32.55 -32.92 -39.37
N SER A 82 32.79 -34.19 -39.05
CA SER A 82 33.63 -34.65 -37.91
C SER A 82 35.13 -34.55 -38.31
N GLU A 83 36.17 -34.81 -37.49
CA GLU A 83 36.38 -35.81 -36.40
C GLU A 83 37.55 -35.35 -35.43
N PRO A 84 38.34 -36.16 -34.66
CA PRO A 84 38.58 -35.86 -33.22
C PRO A 84 40.07 -35.92 -32.73
N ILE A 85 40.27 -36.38 -31.47
CA ILE A 85 41.49 -36.89 -30.77
C ILE A 85 42.34 -35.87 -29.95
N LEU A 86 42.45 -36.08 -28.61
CA LEU A 86 43.70 -36.37 -27.83
C LEU A 86 43.45 -36.54 -26.29
N LYS A 87 44.37 -37.21 -25.56
CA LYS A 87 44.39 -37.47 -24.09
C LYS A 87 45.70 -36.93 -23.44
N PRO A 88 45.80 -36.79 -22.09
CA PRO A 88 46.29 -37.83 -21.15
C PRO A 88 45.42 -37.95 -19.85
N SER A 89 45.53 -38.87 -18.85
CA SER A 89 46.35 -40.06 -18.48
C SER A 89 47.53 -39.95 -17.46
N VAL A 90 47.58 -40.89 -16.50
CA VAL A 90 48.61 -41.16 -15.42
C VAL A 90 48.56 -40.19 -14.21
N SER A 91 48.80 -40.55 -12.92
CA SER A 91 49.17 -41.78 -12.15
C SER A 91 48.48 -41.73 -10.73
N GLU A 92 48.11 -42.81 -10.01
CA GLU A 92 48.92 -43.73 -9.14
C GLU A 92 49.79 -42.99 -8.08
N GLU A 93 49.86 -43.31 -6.76
CA GLU A 93 49.28 -44.35 -5.84
C GLU A 93 49.15 -43.80 -4.38
N VAL A 94 48.55 -44.55 -3.43
CA VAL A 94 49.02 -44.80 -2.02
C VAL A 94 48.13 -45.89 -1.36
N PHE A 95 48.69 -46.77 -0.51
CA PHE A 95 47.99 -47.85 0.23
C PHE A 95 47.83 -47.55 1.78
N PRO A 96 47.84 -48.49 2.77
CA PRO A 96 46.70 -48.62 3.69
C PRO A 96 47.05 -48.58 5.20
N SER A 97 46.03 -48.69 6.07
CA SER A 97 46.17 -49.14 7.47
C SER A 97 44.82 -49.64 8.02
N GLU A 98 44.86 -50.62 8.94
CA GLU A 98 43.71 -51.23 9.61
C GLU A 98 43.74 -50.94 11.13
N GLU A 99 42.76 -51.49 11.87
CA GLU A 99 42.70 -51.74 13.33
C GLU A 99 42.33 -50.59 14.31
N GLU A 100 41.45 -50.97 15.27
CA GLU A 100 41.10 -50.38 16.58
C GLU A 100 40.55 -48.91 16.60
N ASP A 101 39.47 -48.57 17.33
CA ASP A 101 39.08 -48.90 18.71
C ASP A 101 37.60 -49.32 18.91
N ASP A 102 37.32 -49.92 20.08
CA ASP A 102 35.98 -50.19 20.62
C ASP A 102 35.21 -48.92 21.03
N LEU A 103 33.87 -48.97 20.99
CA LEU A 103 33.05 -48.95 22.21
C LEU A 103 31.54 -49.12 21.91
N LEU A 104 30.91 -50.03 22.66
CA LEU A 104 29.46 -50.25 22.67
C LEU A 104 28.76 -49.05 23.33
N ILE A 105 27.71 -48.52 22.69
CA ILE A 105 26.73 -47.63 23.33
C ILE A 105 25.41 -48.39 23.43
N GLU A 106 24.79 -48.26 24.60
CA GLU A 106 23.83 -49.21 25.16
C GLU A 106 22.50 -49.28 24.39
N GLU A 107 22.01 -50.52 24.22
CA GLU A 107 20.62 -50.82 23.91
C GLU A 107 19.77 -50.54 25.16
N PHE A 108 19.00 -49.45 25.13
CA PHE A 108 17.98 -49.13 26.13
C PHE A 108 16.59 -49.15 25.47
N GLU A 109 15.72 -50.02 25.98
CA GLU A 109 14.30 -50.11 25.60
C GLU A 109 13.47 -49.05 26.33
N ASP A 110 12.28 -48.76 25.77
CA ASP A 110 11.15 -48.00 26.31
C ASP A 110 11.38 -46.63 26.98
N ASP A 111 10.90 -45.57 26.32
CA ASP A 111 9.82 -44.76 26.89
C ASP A 111 8.96 -44.08 25.79
N GLU A 112 7.71 -43.70 26.10
CA GLU A 112 6.75 -43.17 25.12
C GLU A 112 7.02 -41.70 24.74
N LEU A 113 7.62 -41.45 23.57
CA LEU A 113 7.59 -40.12 22.94
C LEU A 113 6.30 -39.91 22.13
N LEU A 114 5.28 -39.41 22.85
CA LEU A 114 4.04 -38.84 22.30
C LEU A 114 4.34 -37.59 21.44
N ASP A 115 3.41 -37.23 20.54
CA ASP A 115 3.56 -36.19 19.50
C ASP A 115 4.20 -34.86 19.98
N GLU A 116 5.47 -34.60 19.60
CA GLU A 116 6.09 -33.27 19.69
C GLU A 116 6.05 -32.47 18.38
N GLU A 117 5.61 -33.04 17.24
CA GLU A 117 5.56 -32.32 15.95
C GLU A 117 4.45 -31.26 15.85
N ASP A 118 3.45 -31.26 16.74
CA ASP A 118 2.31 -30.31 16.67
C ASP A 118 2.56 -28.97 17.42
N PHE A 119 3.61 -28.86 18.24
CA PHE A 119 3.89 -27.63 19.00
C PHE A 119 4.68 -26.54 18.24
N LEU A 120 5.21 -26.84 17.05
CA LEU A 120 5.90 -25.86 16.20
C LEU A 120 5.01 -25.26 15.09
N ASN A 121 3.74 -25.64 15.01
CA ASN A 121 2.79 -25.14 13.99
C ASN A 121 1.98 -23.90 14.43
N ASN A 122 2.47 -23.13 15.41
CA ASN A 122 1.86 -21.86 15.85
C ASN A 122 2.77 -20.64 15.52
N GLY A 123 3.53 -20.74 14.43
CA GLY A 123 4.49 -19.74 13.98
C GLY A 123 4.18 -19.20 12.59
N ASN A 124 3.48 -18.07 12.52
CA ASN A 124 3.33 -17.25 11.31
C ASN A 124 2.60 -17.94 10.12
N LEU A 125 1.46 -18.58 10.38
CA LEU A 125 0.38 -18.54 9.40
C LEU A 125 -0.17 -17.10 9.37
N GLU A 126 0.46 -16.25 8.56
CA GLU A 126 -0.19 -15.06 8.03
C GLU A 126 -1.43 -15.53 7.24
N GLU A 127 -2.59 -15.54 7.88
CA GLU A 127 -3.85 -15.42 7.17
C GLU A 127 -3.72 -14.15 6.33
N GLU A 128 -3.59 -14.29 5.00
CA GLU A 128 -3.43 -13.16 4.09
C GLU A 128 -4.75 -12.38 4.04
N VAL A 129 -4.98 -11.54 5.07
CA VAL A 129 -6.21 -10.77 5.27
C VAL A 129 -6.47 -9.99 3.99
N GLU A 130 -7.44 -10.46 3.21
CA GLU A 130 -7.56 -10.03 1.82
C GLU A 130 -7.85 -8.53 1.77
N LEU A 131 -6.89 -7.76 1.27
CA LEU A 131 -6.97 -6.31 1.25
C LEU A 131 -8.11 -5.85 0.33
N TYR A 132 -9.16 -5.30 0.93
CA TYR A 132 -10.27 -4.63 0.26
C TYR A 132 -10.31 -3.14 0.66
N ALA A 133 -10.78 -2.28 -0.24
CA ALA A 133 -10.87 -0.85 0.05
C ALA A 133 -11.87 -0.56 1.19
N GLY A 134 -11.46 0.21 2.20
CA GLY A 134 -12.29 0.54 3.36
C GLY A 134 -12.14 -0.35 4.60
N ASP A 135 -11.15 -1.25 4.64
CA ASP A 135 -10.86 -2.17 5.76
C ASP A 135 -10.37 -1.49 7.07
N GLY A 136 -10.07 -0.19 7.02
CA GLY A 136 -9.44 0.59 8.08
C GLY A 136 -7.94 0.30 8.28
N SER A 137 -7.27 -0.34 7.33
CA SER A 137 -5.83 -0.66 7.41
C SER A 137 -5.07 -0.42 6.09
N GLY A 138 -4.78 -1.46 5.29
CA GLY A 138 -4.11 -1.34 3.99
C GLY A 138 -5.04 -0.84 2.88
N GLY A 139 -6.34 -1.09 2.99
CA GLY A 139 -7.39 -0.59 2.10
C GLY A 139 -7.88 0.83 2.41
N GLY A 140 -7.40 1.45 3.48
CA GLY A 140 -7.83 2.79 3.89
C GLY A 140 -9.23 2.82 4.52
N GLY A 141 -9.79 4.02 4.66
CA GLY A 141 -11.15 4.23 5.15
C GLY A 141 -11.33 4.00 6.66
N VAL A 142 -12.57 3.72 7.09
CA VAL A 142 -12.96 3.74 8.51
C VAL A 142 -13.54 2.39 8.92
N SER A 143 -12.95 1.76 9.94
CA SER A 143 -13.38 0.47 10.49
C SER A 143 -13.70 0.59 11.99
N PHE A 144 -14.98 0.46 12.34
CA PHE A 144 -15.47 0.66 13.71
C PHE A 144 -15.66 -0.68 14.46
N ALA A 145 -15.32 -0.69 15.74
CA ALA A 145 -15.49 -1.85 16.64
C ALA A 145 -16.95 -2.11 17.07
N GLY A 146 -17.86 -1.16 16.83
CA GLY A 146 -19.26 -1.20 17.25
C GLY A 146 -19.50 -0.61 18.64
N THR A 147 -18.62 0.28 19.10
CA THR A 147 -18.70 0.95 20.41
C THR A 147 -19.44 2.29 20.32
N PRO A 148 -20.00 2.83 21.42
CA PRO A 148 -20.63 4.15 21.40
C PRO A 148 -19.64 5.31 21.20
N TRP A 149 -18.35 5.12 21.50
CA TRP A 149 -17.32 6.15 21.42
C TRP A 149 -16.61 6.21 20.06
N ASP A 150 -16.72 5.16 19.23
CA ASP A 150 -16.07 5.02 17.91
C ASP A 150 -16.17 6.30 17.05
N LYS A 151 -17.38 6.86 16.97
CA LYS A 151 -17.65 8.07 16.18
C LYS A 151 -17.04 9.34 16.78
N LYS A 152 -16.98 9.46 18.10
CA LYS A 152 -16.38 10.65 18.74
C LYS A 152 -14.86 10.63 18.62
N ALA A 153 -14.24 9.44 18.70
CA ALA A 153 -12.82 9.30 18.40
C ALA A 153 -12.50 9.72 16.95
N LEU A 154 -13.31 9.29 15.95
CA LEU A 154 -13.12 9.73 14.57
C LEU A 154 -13.31 11.26 14.42
N GLU A 155 -14.39 11.83 14.96
CA GLU A 155 -14.65 13.28 14.89
C GLU A 155 -13.48 14.09 15.44
N ILE A 156 -12.90 13.66 16.58
CA ILE A 156 -11.70 14.31 17.15
C ILE A 156 -10.47 14.13 16.24
N ALA A 157 -10.28 12.97 15.63
CA ALA A 157 -9.17 12.75 14.69
C ALA A 157 -9.31 13.60 13.42
N GLU A 158 -10.54 13.82 12.95
CA GLU A 158 -10.85 14.71 11.81
C GLU A 158 -10.64 16.18 12.19
N GLU A 159 -11.10 16.62 13.36
CA GLU A 159 -10.80 17.95 13.93
C GLU A 159 -9.28 18.21 14.02
N VAL A 160 -8.50 17.19 14.39
CA VAL A 160 -7.03 17.28 14.50
C VAL A 160 -6.36 17.24 13.12
N ALA A 161 -6.83 16.43 12.16
CA ALA A 161 -6.31 16.48 10.79
C ALA A 161 -6.48 17.87 10.16
N LEU A 162 -7.61 18.53 10.44
CA LEU A 162 -7.92 19.89 9.96
C LEU A 162 -7.01 20.99 10.55
N SER A 163 -6.31 20.77 11.67
CA SER A 163 -5.39 21.77 12.23
C SER A 163 -4.03 21.85 11.51
N PHE A 164 -3.71 20.89 10.64
CA PHE A 164 -2.47 20.86 9.84
C PHE A 164 -2.64 21.55 8.47
N ASP A 165 -3.46 22.60 8.38
CA ASP A 165 -3.73 23.41 7.17
C ASP A 165 -4.12 22.60 5.90
N GLY A 166 -4.63 21.36 6.09
CA GLY A 166 -4.93 20.43 4.99
C GLY A 166 -3.71 19.77 4.35
N GLU A 167 -2.51 19.86 4.95
CA GLU A 167 -1.34 19.11 4.51
C GLU A 167 -1.41 17.62 4.89
N LEU A 168 -1.95 17.32 6.08
CA LEU A 168 -2.16 15.96 6.59
C LEU A 168 -3.62 15.54 6.45
N GLY A 169 -3.85 14.23 6.38
CA GLY A 169 -5.19 13.66 6.39
C GLY A 169 -5.21 12.20 6.85
N ILE A 170 -6.39 11.74 7.27
CA ILE A 170 -6.62 10.35 7.65
C ILE A 170 -6.74 9.51 6.37
N TYR A 171 -5.78 8.61 6.16
CA TYR A 171 -5.87 7.57 5.13
C TYR A 171 -6.69 6.37 5.63
N ALA A 172 -6.47 5.96 6.88
CA ALA A 172 -7.25 4.93 7.54
C ALA A 172 -7.47 5.22 9.03
N PHE A 173 -8.62 4.81 9.55
CA PHE A 173 -8.98 4.89 10.96
C PHE A 173 -9.61 3.58 11.42
N LYS A 174 -9.16 3.04 12.55
CA LYS A 174 -9.68 1.79 13.10
C LYS A 174 -9.81 1.88 14.62
N THR A 175 -10.97 1.47 15.14
CA THR A 175 -11.17 1.26 16.57
C THR A 175 -11.27 -0.23 16.88
N LEU A 176 -10.80 -0.62 18.07
CA LEU A 176 -10.80 -2.00 18.54
C LEU A 176 -11.48 -2.09 19.92
N LYS A 177 -12.13 -3.23 20.18
CA LYS A 177 -12.95 -3.46 21.39
C LYS A 177 -12.16 -3.40 22.71
N ASN A 178 -10.83 -3.48 22.65
CA ASN A 178 -9.89 -3.36 23.77
C ASN A 178 -9.45 -1.90 24.03
N ALA A 179 -10.27 -0.90 23.69
CA ALA A 179 -9.95 0.52 23.82
C ALA A 179 -8.65 0.93 23.12
N ASN A 180 -8.38 0.36 21.94
CA ASN A 180 -7.28 0.76 21.07
C ASN A 180 -7.80 1.47 19.82
N ILE A 181 -7.06 2.51 19.39
CA ILE A 181 -7.29 3.30 18.19
C ILE A 181 -6.04 3.20 17.32
N GLN A 182 -6.21 2.87 16.06
CA GLN A 182 -5.15 2.87 15.05
C GLN A 182 -5.47 3.92 13.98
N VAL A 183 -4.52 4.82 13.71
CA VAL A 183 -4.64 5.86 12.68
C VAL A 183 -3.49 5.73 11.70
N ARG A 184 -3.82 5.77 10.41
CA ARG A 184 -2.85 5.89 9.31
C ARG A 184 -3.00 7.29 8.71
N VAL A 185 -1.99 8.14 8.91
CA VAL A 185 -1.97 9.53 8.45
C VAL A 185 -1.16 9.63 7.16
N GLU A 186 -1.72 10.28 6.14
CA GLU A 186 -1.00 10.63 4.91
C GLU A 186 -0.67 12.11 4.82
N ARG A 187 0.32 12.48 4.00
CA ARG A 187 0.64 13.88 3.66
C ARG A 187 0.34 14.17 2.19
N PHE A 188 -0.61 15.05 1.93
CA PHE A 188 -1.09 15.37 0.57
C PHE A 188 -0.05 16.12 -0.27
N THR A 189 0.75 16.99 0.35
CA THR A 189 1.81 17.77 -0.32
C THR A 189 2.94 16.90 -0.88
N ASN A 190 3.04 15.63 -0.45
CA ASN A 190 4.08 14.69 -0.88
C ASN A 190 3.58 13.72 -1.97
N LYS A 191 4.33 13.59 -3.07
CA LYS A 191 4.12 12.58 -4.12
C LYS A 191 4.13 11.13 -3.62
N SER A 192 4.83 10.81 -2.54
CA SER A 192 4.79 9.46 -1.94
C SER A 192 3.63 9.27 -0.95
N GLY A 193 2.88 10.32 -0.62
CA GLY A 193 1.86 10.33 0.43
C GLY A 193 2.36 10.01 1.85
N SER A 194 3.67 9.80 2.02
CA SER A 194 4.25 9.48 3.31
C SER A 194 4.36 10.76 4.14
N PRO A 195 3.85 10.80 5.38
CA PRO A 195 4.27 11.78 6.37
C PRO A 195 5.75 11.57 6.73
N SER A 196 6.36 12.59 7.32
CA SER A 196 7.62 12.50 8.05
C SER A 196 7.40 11.97 9.47
N MET A 197 8.50 11.72 10.20
CA MET A 197 8.41 11.32 11.62
C MET A 197 7.78 12.42 12.48
N MET A 198 8.16 13.68 12.24
CA MET A 198 7.65 14.85 12.95
C MET A 198 6.14 15.01 12.77
N ASP A 199 5.62 14.83 11.55
CA ASP A 199 4.17 14.86 11.28
C ASP A 199 3.40 13.78 12.06
N ILE A 200 4.00 12.59 12.25
CA ILE A 200 3.41 11.50 13.03
C ILE A 200 3.45 11.84 14.53
N GLU A 201 4.56 12.41 15.01
CA GLU A 201 4.73 12.83 16.41
C GLU A 201 3.76 13.98 16.77
N ASP A 202 3.71 15.04 15.96
CA ASP A 202 2.83 16.18 16.14
C ASP A 202 1.34 15.77 16.10
N PHE A 203 0.94 14.93 15.13
CA PHE A 203 -0.43 14.40 15.06
C PHE A 203 -0.74 13.51 16.28
N SER A 204 0.22 12.68 16.72
CA SER A 204 0.03 11.82 17.90
C SER A 204 -0.21 12.63 19.17
N LEU A 205 0.54 13.74 19.35
CA LEU A 205 0.42 14.62 20.50
C LEU A 205 -0.91 15.39 20.47
N ALA A 206 -1.24 16.04 19.35
CA ALA A 206 -2.47 16.80 19.20
C ALA A 206 -3.72 15.91 19.33
N TYR A 207 -3.70 14.68 18.78
CA TYR A 207 -4.80 13.74 18.93
C TYR A 207 -4.91 13.18 20.36
N ARG A 208 -3.77 12.94 21.03
CA ARG A 208 -3.75 12.54 22.44
C ARG A 208 -4.39 13.61 23.34
N GLU A 209 -3.95 14.86 23.26
CA GLU A 209 -4.47 15.97 24.07
C GLU A 209 -6.01 16.06 23.99
N ARG A 210 -6.56 16.01 22.78
CA ARG A 210 -8.02 16.10 22.53
C ARG A 210 -8.79 14.83 22.92
N LEU A 211 -8.15 13.66 22.95
CA LEU A 211 -8.73 12.44 23.52
C LEU A 211 -8.77 12.49 25.05
N ASP A 212 -7.73 13.03 25.70
CA ASP A 212 -7.68 13.13 27.16
C ASP A 212 -8.68 14.20 27.70
N GLU A 213 -8.94 15.26 26.92
CA GLU A 213 -10.09 16.16 27.13
C GLU A 213 -11.43 15.42 27.06
N ALA A 214 -11.61 14.56 26.04
CA ALA A 214 -12.84 13.80 25.86
C ALA A 214 -13.04 12.69 26.90
N GLU A 215 -11.95 12.10 27.40
CA GLU A 215 -11.93 11.16 28.54
C GLU A 215 -12.39 11.88 29.81
N SER A 216 -11.87 13.10 30.05
CA SER A 216 -12.27 13.95 31.17
C SER A 216 -13.75 14.36 31.14
N LEU A 217 -14.37 14.37 29.96
CA LEU A 217 -15.79 14.60 29.72
C LEU A 217 -16.64 13.30 29.67
N GLY A 218 -16.03 12.13 29.87
CA GLY A 218 -16.70 10.82 29.78
C GLY A 218 -17.26 10.49 28.39
N SER A 219 -16.77 11.16 27.34
CA SER A 219 -17.23 10.98 25.95
C SER A 219 -16.48 9.87 25.21
N VAL A 220 -15.32 9.48 25.71
CA VAL A 220 -14.53 8.31 25.30
C VAL A 220 -14.09 7.53 26.55
N PRO A 221 -13.77 6.23 26.47
CA PRO A 221 -13.44 5.43 27.65
C PRO A 221 -12.04 5.73 28.19
N ASN A 222 -11.83 5.46 29.48
CA ASN A 222 -10.55 5.69 30.11
C ASN A 222 -9.43 4.75 29.61
N ASN A 223 -8.19 5.26 29.61
CA ASN A 223 -6.97 4.52 29.24
C ASN A 223 -6.91 4.08 27.76
N LEU A 224 -7.45 4.90 26.84
CA LEU A 224 -7.35 4.66 25.40
C LEU A 224 -5.88 4.45 24.96
N SER A 225 -5.60 3.36 24.27
CA SER A 225 -4.32 3.11 23.61
C SER A 225 -4.34 3.68 22.19
N LEU A 226 -3.37 4.51 21.83
CA LEU A 226 -3.26 5.11 20.49
C LEU A 226 -2.02 4.58 19.75
N GLU A 227 -2.23 4.22 18.48
CA GLU A 227 -1.20 3.88 17.51
C GLU A 227 -1.37 4.80 16.28
N VAL A 228 -0.36 5.61 15.97
CA VAL A 228 -0.31 6.45 14.76
C VAL A 228 0.81 5.95 13.85
N SER A 229 0.53 5.89 12.55
CA SER A 229 1.40 5.26 11.55
C SER A 229 1.21 5.91 10.17
N SER A 230 2.02 5.51 9.19
CA SER A 230 1.81 5.88 7.77
C SER A 230 1.07 4.78 7.00
N PRO A 231 0.51 5.05 5.79
CA PRO A 231 -0.17 4.04 4.97
C PRO A 231 0.73 2.92 4.40
N GLY A 232 2.04 2.96 4.65
CA GLY A 232 2.98 1.97 4.13
C GLY A 232 3.05 1.92 2.59
N VAL A 233 3.26 0.72 2.06
CA VAL A 233 3.32 0.43 0.60
C VAL A 233 2.17 -0.48 0.17
N GLU A 234 1.62 -1.26 1.09
CA GLU A 234 0.42 -2.08 0.97
C GLU A 234 -0.84 -1.31 0.60
N ARG A 235 -0.80 0.03 0.71
CA ARG A 235 -1.92 0.94 0.47
C ARG A 235 -2.66 0.66 -0.85
N VAL A 236 -3.98 0.70 -0.77
CA VAL A 236 -4.86 0.82 -1.94
C VAL A 236 -4.87 2.27 -2.44
N VAL A 237 -4.85 2.43 -3.75
CA VAL A 237 -4.89 3.68 -4.52
C VAL A 237 -6.36 4.05 -4.77
N ARG A 238 -6.79 5.26 -4.37
CA ARG A 238 -8.15 5.75 -4.69
C ARG A 238 -8.26 6.11 -6.18
N ILE A 239 -9.39 5.81 -6.79
CA ILE A 239 -9.60 5.89 -8.24
C ILE A 239 -10.81 6.79 -8.53
N PRO A 240 -10.63 7.91 -9.25
CA PRO A 240 -9.41 8.36 -9.94
C PRO A 240 -8.39 9.15 -9.08
N GLU A 241 -8.67 9.46 -7.82
CA GLU A 241 -8.04 10.56 -7.06
C GLU A 241 -6.53 10.45 -6.91
N ASP A 242 -5.99 9.26 -6.62
CA ASP A 242 -4.56 9.04 -6.42
C ASP A 242 -3.81 8.65 -7.71
N LEU A 243 -4.51 8.48 -8.85
CA LEU A 243 -3.90 7.99 -10.08
C LEU A 243 -2.79 8.93 -10.58
N ASP A 244 -3.03 10.24 -10.62
CA ASP A 244 -2.01 11.20 -11.10
C ASP A 244 -0.78 11.26 -10.18
N ARG A 245 -1.01 11.10 -8.88
CA ARG A 245 -0.01 11.12 -7.80
C ARG A 245 0.97 9.94 -7.90
N PHE A 246 0.46 8.77 -8.28
CA PHE A 246 1.24 7.53 -8.33
C PHE A 246 1.53 6.98 -9.74
N LYS A 247 1.10 7.65 -10.83
CA LYS A 247 1.29 7.20 -12.23
C LYS A 247 2.70 6.74 -12.60
N ASP A 248 3.73 7.34 -12.01
CA ASP A 248 5.14 7.01 -12.26
C ASP A 248 5.60 5.68 -11.60
N ARG A 249 4.73 5.03 -10.81
CA ARG A 249 5.03 3.80 -10.04
C ARG A 249 4.40 2.56 -10.68
N PRO A 250 5.04 1.38 -10.56
CA PRO A 250 4.34 0.12 -10.81
C PRO A 250 3.25 -0.10 -9.76
N MET A 251 2.11 -0.64 -10.20
CA MET A 251 0.96 -0.94 -9.37
C MET A 251 0.54 -2.39 -9.58
N HIS A 252 0.14 -3.07 -8.52
CA HIS A 252 -0.53 -4.37 -8.58
C HIS A 252 -2.03 -4.13 -8.71
N VAL A 253 -2.63 -4.62 -9.79
CA VAL A 253 -4.06 -4.41 -10.13
C VAL A 253 -4.79 -5.76 -10.12
N LYS A 254 -5.83 -5.91 -9.29
CA LYS A 254 -6.87 -6.94 -9.45
C LYS A 254 -8.05 -6.33 -10.21
N TYR A 255 -8.55 -7.01 -11.23
CA TYR A 255 -9.65 -6.53 -12.09
C TYR A 255 -10.48 -7.69 -12.64
N THR A 256 -11.71 -7.41 -13.09
CA THR A 256 -12.57 -8.39 -13.78
C THR A 256 -12.59 -8.15 -15.29
N ILE A 257 -12.84 -9.22 -16.05
CA ILE A 257 -13.20 -9.14 -17.47
C ILE A 257 -14.55 -9.83 -17.68
N GLY A 258 -15.52 -9.09 -18.21
CA GLY A 258 -16.75 -9.63 -18.81
C GLY A 258 -18.05 -9.16 -18.18
N GLU A 259 -18.65 -8.12 -18.76
CA GLU A 259 -20.11 -8.01 -18.84
C GLU A 259 -20.52 -8.65 -20.18
N GLY A 260 -21.18 -9.82 -20.17
CA GLY A 260 -21.62 -10.47 -21.42
C GLY A 260 -21.61 -12.00 -21.50
N VAL A 261 -21.42 -12.74 -20.40
CA VAL A 261 -21.63 -14.19 -20.34
C VAL A 261 -22.63 -14.50 -19.24
N GLU A 262 -23.88 -14.83 -19.61
CA GLU A 262 -25.01 -14.92 -18.68
C GLU A 262 -24.92 -16.07 -17.64
N HIS A 263 -23.95 -16.97 -17.78
CA HIS A 263 -23.87 -18.25 -17.04
C HIS A 263 -22.48 -18.57 -16.47
N GLY A 264 -21.74 -17.58 -15.96
CA GLY A 264 -20.50 -17.84 -15.22
C GLY A 264 -20.13 -16.71 -14.25
N PRO A 265 -19.39 -17.01 -13.15
CA PRO A 265 -18.81 -15.97 -12.31
C PRO A 265 -17.75 -15.17 -13.10
N PRO A 266 -17.63 -13.85 -12.88
CA PRO A 266 -16.64 -13.02 -13.59
C PRO A 266 -15.22 -13.54 -13.39
N ALA A 267 -14.43 -13.61 -14.46
CA ALA A 267 -13.03 -13.97 -14.36
C ALA A 267 -12.24 -12.83 -13.69
N VAL A 268 -11.71 -13.11 -12.50
CA VAL A 268 -10.78 -12.21 -11.80
C VAL A 268 -9.39 -12.41 -12.38
N HIS A 269 -8.73 -11.31 -12.71
CA HIS A 269 -7.39 -11.25 -13.25
C HIS A 269 -6.53 -10.32 -12.40
N ASP A 270 -5.24 -10.63 -12.29
CA ASP A 270 -4.25 -9.83 -11.59
C ASP A 270 -3.02 -9.53 -12.46
N GLY A 271 -2.21 -8.57 -12.02
CA GLY A 271 -0.90 -8.32 -12.59
C GLY A 271 -0.26 -7.03 -12.11
N VAL A 272 1.04 -6.88 -12.39
CA VAL A 272 1.80 -5.66 -12.08
C VAL A 272 1.95 -4.82 -13.34
N PHE A 273 1.37 -3.62 -13.32
CA PHE A 273 1.30 -2.72 -14.48
C PHE A 273 1.88 -1.35 -14.16
N ARG A 274 2.20 -0.58 -15.21
CA ARG A 274 2.37 0.87 -15.15
C ARG A 274 1.09 1.52 -15.67
N LEU A 275 0.67 2.63 -15.08
CA LEU A 275 -0.37 3.46 -15.68
C LEU A 275 0.22 4.14 -16.93
N MET A 276 -0.50 4.14 -18.04
CA MET A 276 -0.11 4.85 -19.28
C MET A 276 -0.95 6.10 -19.50
N SER A 277 -2.26 5.99 -19.26
CA SER A 277 -3.22 7.10 -19.31
C SER A 277 -4.45 6.73 -18.48
N PHE A 278 -5.21 7.73 -18.06
CA PHE A 278 -6.55 7.55 -17.51
C PHE A 278 -7.45 8.70 -17.99
N ASP A 279 -8.74 8.41 -18.10
CA ASP A 279 -9.74 9.33 -18.61
C ASP A 279 -10.94 9.33 -17.65
N VAL A 280 -11.14 10.45 -16.95
CA VAL A 280 -12.16 10.59 -15.91
C VAL A 280 -13.55 10.79 -16.53
N GLU A 281 -13.65 11.33 -17.75
CA GLU A 281 -14.94 11.47 -18.45
C GLU A 281 -15.45 10.12 -18.95
N LYS A 282 -14.54 9.26 -19.45
CA LYS A 282 -14.84 7.90 -19.93
C LYS A 282 -14.81 6.85 -18.82
N ASN A 283 -14.28 7.19 -17.65
CA ASN A 283 -14.03 6.29 -16.52
C ASN A 283 -13.19 5.07 -16.93
N VAL A 284 -12.06 5.28 -17.62
CA VAL A 284 -11.16 4.21 -18.12
C VAL A 284 -9.70 4.49 -17.76
N CYS A 285 -8.98 3.45 -17.31
CA CYS A 285 -7.52 3.42 -17.22
C CYS A 285 -6.93 2.60 -18.37
N THR A 286 -5.85 3.10 -18.98
CA THR A 286 -4.98 2.34 -19.88
C THR A 286 -3.71 1.94 -19.14
N TRP A 287 -3.45 0.65 -19.07
CA TRP A 287 -2.31 0.04 -18.40
C TRP A 287 -1.32 -0.53 -19.42
N GLY A 288 -0.04 -0.60 -19.05
CA GLY A 288 0.97 -1.38 -19.77
C GLY A 288 1.79 -2.24 -18.81
N LEU A 289 2.51 -3.26 -19.30
CA LEU A 289 3.33 -4.10 -18.41
C LEU A 289 4.43 -3.29 -17.72
N ALA A 290 4.54 -3.42 -16.39
CA ALA A 290 5.66 -2.86 -15.65
C ALA A 290 6.95 -3.67 -15.91
N ASP A 291 8.10 -3.01 -16.02
CA ASP A 291 9.40 -3.67 -16.19
C ASP A 291 9.99 -4.05 -14.81
N VAL A 292 9.30 -4.96 -14.12
CA VAL A 292 9.57 -5.45 -12.75
C VAL A 292 10.04 -6.90 -12.75
N LYS A 293 10.65 -7.37 -11.64
CA LYS A 293 11.18 -8.76 -11.52
C LYS A 293 10.19 -9.83 -11.97
N VAL A 294 8.94 -9.76 -11.48
CA VAL A 294 7.86 -10.72 -11.77
C VAL A 294 7.52 -10.81 -13.27
N ASN A 295 7.36 -9.67 -13.94
CA ASN A 295 7.00 -9.63 -15.36
C ASN A 295 8.17 -10.04 -16.28
N ARG A 296 9.41 -9.78 -15.86
CA ARG A 296 10.63 -10.21 -16.56
C ARG A 296 10.86 -11.72 -16.46
N GLY A 297 10.37 -12.39 -15.41
CA GLY A 297 10.60 -13.81 -15.15
C GLY A 297 10.32 -14.73 -16.34
N LYS A 298 9.24 -14.47 -17.08
CA LYS A 298 8.83 -15.20 -18.31
C LYS A 298 9.83 -15.10 -19.48
N ALA A 299 10.85 -14.23 -19.38
CA ALA A 299 11.88 -14.01 -20.41
C ALA A 299 13.33 -14.31 -19.95
N GLY A 300 13.51 -14.74 -18.70
CA GLY A 300 14.81 -15.05 -18.06
C GLY A 300 15.30 -13.97 -17.09
N LYS A 301 16.03 -14.38 -16.04
CA LYS A 301 16.57 -13.48 -15.00
C LYS A 301 17.39 -12.34 -15.63
N GLY A 302 17.13 -11.10 -15.20
CA GLY A 302 17.84 -9.90 -15.66
C GLY A 302 17.51 -9.40 -17.07
N ARG A 303 16.69 -10.11 -17.86
CA ARG A 303 16.32 -9.66 -19.21
C ARG A 303 15.21 -8.60 -19.14
N PRO A 304 15.36 -7.43 -19.80
CA PRO A 304 14.27 -6.45 -19.92
C PRO A 304 13.09 -7.00 -20.72
N LEU A 305 11.90 -6.41 -20.53
CA LEU A 305 10.70 -6.74 -21.32
C LEU A 305 10.98 -6.72 -22.85
N SER A 306 10.46 -7.73 -23.55
CA SER A 306 10.53 -7.78 -25.02
C SER A 306 9.72 -6.66 -25.68
N LYS A 307 9.99 -6.38 -26.96
CA LYS A 307 9.27 -5.33 -27.72
C LYS A 307 7.74 -5.50 -27.62
N LYS A 308 7.23 -6.72 -27.86
CA LYS A 308 5.80 -7.04 -27.73
C LYS A 308 5.23 -6.79 -26.33
N GLN A 309 6.00 -7.01 -25.25
CA GLN A 309 5.57 -6.74 -23.88
C GLN A 309 5.60 -5.24 -23.53
N LYS A 310 6.51 -4.46 -24.15
CA LYS A 310 6.57 -3.00 -23.96
C LYS A 310 5.42 -2.27 -24.66
N GLU A 311 5.00 -2.80 -25.81
CA GLU A 311 3.90 -2.34 -26.64
C GLU A 311 2.52 -2.91 -26.23
N TRP A 312 2.48 -3.89 -25.31
CA TRP A 312 1.22 -4.42 -24.78
C TRP A 312 0.53 -3.39 -23.88
N CYS A 313 -0.78 -3.24 -24.09
CA CYS A 313 -1.67 -2.41 -23.31
C CYS A 313 -2.97 -3.16 -22.94
N LEU A 314 -3.62 -2.68 -21.88
CA LEU A 314 -4.92 -3.15 -21.39
C LEU A 314 -5.74 -1.93 -20.98
N ASP A 315 -6.94 -1.80 -21.51
CA ASP A 315 -7.91 -0.80 -21.05
C ASP A 315 -8.89 -1.44 -20.06
N THR A 316 -9.15 -0.77 -18.94
CA THR A 316 -10.11 -1.20 -17.90
C THR A 316 -11.04 -0.04 -17.52
N PRO A 317 -12.36 -0.21 -17.55
CA PRO A 317 -13.27 0.69 -16.85
C PRO A 317 -12.93 0.79 -15.35
N PHE A 318 -13.13 1.94 -14.71
CA PHE A 318 -12.89 2.10 -13.27
C PHE A 318 -13.73 1.08 -12.46
N ALA A 319 -14.97 0.82 -12.91
CA ALA A 319 -15.88 -0.15 -12.28
C ALA A 319 -15.45 -1.62 -12.39
N SER A 320 -14.50 -1.97 -13.27
CA SER A 320 -13.95 -3.34 -13.35
C SER A 320 -12.68 -3.52 -12.52
N LEU A 321 -12.21 -2.49 -11.81
CA LEU A 321 -11.04 -2.54 -10.94
C LEU A 321 -11.47 -2.92 -9.52
N LEU A 322 -11.01 -4.09 -9.05
CA LEU A 322 -11.33 -4.59 -7.70
C LEU A 322 -10.36 -4.02 -6.64
N MET A 323 -9.08 -3.91 -7.00
CA MET A 323 -8.04 -3.34 -6.15
C MET A 323 -6.89 -2.83 -7.00
N VAL A 324 -6.38 -1.64 -6.68
CA VAL A 324 -5.08 -1.15 -7.17
C VAL A 324 -4.22 -0.83 -5.94
N ARG A 325 -3.06 -1.48 -5.78
CA ARG A 325 -2.09 -1.18 -4.71
C ARG A 325 -0.71 -0.88 -5.29
N LEU A 326 0.14 -0.17 -4.56
CA LEU A 326 1.52 0.10 -5.02
C LEU A 326 2.33 -1.21 -5.05
N HIS A 327 3.15 -1.42 -6.08
CA HIS A 327 4.04 -2.57 -6.17
C HIS A 327 5.44 -2.25 -5.63
N SER A 328 6.05 -3.20 -4.92
CA SER A 328 7.43 -3.14 -4.45
C SER A 328 8.24 -4.32 -4.99
N ASP A 329 9.33 -4.04 -5.70
CA ASP A 329 10.32 -5.04 -6.11
C ASP A 329 11.30 -5.30 -4.94
N ILE A 330 10.81 -5.96 -3.88
CA ILE A 330 11.63 -6.54 -2.79
C ILE A 330 12.58 -7.57 -3.39
#